data_AF-A0A7S3DTX0-F1
#
_entry.id   AF-A0A7S3DTX0-F1
#
_cell.length_a   1.000
_cell.length_b   1.000
_cell.length_c   1.000
_cell.angle_alpha   90.00
_cell.angle_beta   90.00
_cell.angle_gamma   90.00
#
_symmetry.space_group_name_H-M   'P 1'
#
loop_
_entity.id
_entity.type
_entity.pdbx_description
1 polymer ?
#
loop_
_entity_poly.entity_id
_entity_poly.type
_entity_poly.pdbx_seq_one_letter_code
_entity_poly.pdbx_strand_id
1 'polypeptide(L)'
;VLQTAWTFFFSFQLFTASFIAVVLTLISLVSLLLTQIHTISSDEKRSWPEYILFRFPFYLHTGWMVLMATDHFALLFRAFGTSAHMQAAIDILSLALLLAVGVACLIRPPYNDFVIPSVVIWCFLGIASRLENPSDKMLEIYGNTLVLAIRDCSFILAGVLGCCLSPCVVVWMARECCIIRVVELEN
;
A
#
# COMPACT_ATOMS: atom_id res chain seq x y z
N VAL A 1 15.31 -2.92 14.21
CA VAL A 1 14.94 -2.26 15.49
C VAL A 1 13.63 -1.48 15.37
N LEU A 2 13.49 -0.51 14.47
CA LEU A 2 12.23 0.23 14.32
C LEU A 2 11.03 -0.67 13.95
N GLN A 3 11.25 -1.66 13.08
CA GLN A 3 10.23 -2.66 12.68
C GLN A 3 9.65 -3.47 13.85
N THR A 4 10.43 -3.71 14.92
CA THR A 4 9.96 -4.44 16.10
C THR A 4 9.44 -3.47 17.17
N ALA A 5 9.95 -2.24 17.19
CA ALA A 5 9.58 -1.23 18.16
C ALA A 5 8.11 -0.79 18.04
N TRP A 6 7.58 -0.62 16.81
CA TRP A 6 6.19 -0.19 16.64
C TRP A 6 5.19 -1.22 17.18
N THR A 7 5.45 -2.52 16.98
CA THR A 7 4.61 -3.62 17.48
C THR A 7 4.64 -3.67 19.01
N PHE A 8 5.83 -3.45 19.60
CA PHE A 8 5.97 -3.34 21.05
C PHE A 8 5.16 -2.15 21.59
N PHE A 9 5.34 -0.95 21.05
CA PHE A 9 4.57 0.23 21.47
C PHE A 9 3.06 0.05 21.29
N PHE A 10 2.64 -0.57 20.19
CA PHE A 10 1.23 -0.90 19.95
C PHE A 10 0.68 -1.85 21.02
N SER A 11 1.46 -2.85 21.43
CA SER A 11 1.08 -3.81 22.47
C SER A 11 0.88 -3.15 23.84
N PHE A 12 1.66 -2.12 24.16
CA PHE A 12 1.51 -1.30 25.37
C PHE A 12 0.50 -0.15 25.19
N GLN A 13 -0.26 -0.11 24.10
CA GLN A 13 -1.24 0.93 23.78
C GLN A 13 -0.64 2.35 23.68
N LEU A 14 0.68 2.45 23.43
CA LEU A 14 1.37 3.71 23.19
C LEU A 14 1.20 4.12 21.71
N PHE A 15 -0.03 4.47 21.32
CA PHE A 15 -0.41 4.69 19.91
C PHE A 15 0.43 5.78 19.23
N THR A 16 0.72 6.90 19.90
CA THR A 16 1.56 7.97 19.34
C THR A 16 2.98 7.49 19.05
N ALA A 17 3.61 6.79 19.99
CA ALA A 17 4.96 6.26 19.81
C ALA A 17 4.99 5.17 18.71
N SER A 18 3.96 4.35 18.65
CA SER A 18 3.79 3.34 17.59
C SER A 18 3.67 4.00 16.22
N PHE A 19 2.82 5.01 16.07
CA PHE A 19 2.67 5.76 14.82
C PHE A 19 4.00 6.38 14.35
N ILE A 20 4.73 7.05 15.25
CA ILE A 20 6.06 7.61 14.94
C ILE A 20 7.01 6.51 14.45
N ALA A 21 7.05 5.36 15.13
CA ALA A 21 7.90 4.24 14.74
C ALA A 21 7.53 3.64 13.38
N VAL A 22 6.24 3.53 13.06
CA VAL A 22 5.77 3.10 11.72
C VAL A 22 6.20 4.11 10.65
N VAL A 23 5.98 5.41 10.87
CA VAL A 23 6.37 6.46 9.92
C VAL A 23 7.88 6.48 9.68
N LEU A 24 8.70 6.37 10.74
CA LEU A 24 10.16 6.29 10.59
C LEU A 24 10.60 5.04 9.82
N THR A 25 9.94 3.90 10.05
CA THR A 25 10.18 2.67 9.29
C THR A 25 9.83 2.84 7.82
N LEU A 26 8.69 3.46 7.53
CA LEU A 26 8.25 3.76 6.17
C LEU A 26 9.22 4.69 5.45
N ILE A 27 9.67 5.77 6.11
CA ILE A 27 10.67 6.70 5.56
C ILE A 27 11.96 5.94 5.25
N SER A 28 12.46 5.12 6.17
CA SER A 28 13.68 4.33 5.94
C SER A 28 13.55 3.39 4.74
N LEU A 29 12.40 2.74 4.55
CA LEU A 29 12.15 1.86 3.41
C LEU A 29 12.05 2.63 2.10
N VAL A 30 11.32 3.75 2.09
CA VAL A 30 11.20 4.60 0.90
C VAL A 30 12.58 5.14 0.50
N SER A 31 13.39 5.59 1.46
CA SER A 31 14.77 6.03 1.19
C SER A 31 15.63 4.90 0.61
N LEU A 32 15.48 3.67 1.12
CA LEU A 32 16.18 2.50 0.59
C LEU A 32 15.75 2.21 -0.86
N LEU A 33 14.44 2.20 -1.15
CA LEU A 33 13.91 1.98 -2.50
C LEU A 33 14.37 3.07 -3.47
N LEU A 34 14.33 4.35 -3.06
CA LEU A 34 14.83 5.46 -3.87
C LEU A 34 16.33 5.33 -4.17
N THR A 35 17.12 4.89 -3.19
CA THR A 35 18.55 4.62 -3.38
C THR A 35 18.76 3.48 -4.38
N GLN A 36 18.04 2.37 -4.23
CA GLN A 36 18.12 1.24 -5.17
C GLN A 36 17.73 1.64 -6.59
N ILE A 37 16.68 2.46 -6.74
CA ILE A 37 16.24 2.98 -8.04
C ILE A 37 17.34 3.83 -8.68
N HIS A 38 18.02 4.68 -7.90
CA HIS A 38 19.07 5.55 -8.40
C HIS A 38 20.34 4.77 -8.77
N THR A 39 20.77 3.84 -7.93
CA THR A 39 22.00 3.04 -8.15
C THR A 39 21.86 2.05 -9.31
N ILE A 40 20.69 1.44 -9.52
CA ILE A 40 20.49 0.41 -10.55
C ILE A 40 20.17 1.02 -11.93
N SER A 41 19.96 2.33 -12.02
CA SER A 41 19.65 3.02 -13.27
C SER A 41 20.83 3.09 -14.26
N SER A 42 22.00 2.52 -13.95
CA SER A 42 23.24 2.81 -14.68
C SER A 42 23.64 1.87 -15.82
N ASP A 43 23.24 0.58 -15.91
CA ASP A 43 23.40 -0.19 -17.18
C ASP A 43 22.97 -1.68 -17.16
N GLU A 44 22.65 -2.29 -16.02
CA GLU A 44 22.56 -3.76 -15.96
C GLU A 44 21.18 -4.34 -16.33
N LYS A 45 21.19 -5.33 -17.23
CA LYS A 45 20.07 -6.22 -17.54
C LYS A 45 19.64 -6.92 -16.24
N ARG A 46 18.52 -6.48 -15.67
CA ARG A 46 17.96 -7.03 -14.42
C ARG A 46 17.75 -8.53 -14.53
N SER A 47 18.37 -9.29 -13.64
CA SER A 47 18.07 -10.71 -13.51
C SER A 47 16.77 -10.87 -12.70
N TRP A 48 15.79 -11.59 -13.24
CA TRP A 48 14.54 -11.92 -12.55
C TRP A 48 14.73 -12.52 -11.14
N PRO A 49 15.69 -13.44 -10.89
CA PRO A 49 15.93 -13.95 -9.53
C PRO A 49 16.41 -12.88 -8.56
N GLU A 50 17.21 -11.90 -8.99
CA GLU A 50 17.63 -10.78 -8.16
C GLU A 50 16.44 -9.89 -7.78
N TYR A 51 15.53 -9.63 -8.72
CA TYR A 51 14.31 -8.87 -8.42
C TYR A 51 13.47 -9.56 -7.35
N ILE A 52 13.21 -10.86 -7.50
CA ILE A 52 12.39 -11.63 -6.55
C ILE A 52 13.03 -11.71 -5.18
N LEU A 53 14.34 -11.91 -5.11
CA LEU A 53 15.03 -12.12 -3.84
C LEU A 53 15.28 -10.79 -3.10
N PHE A 54 15.69 -9.73 -3.82
CA PHE A 54 16.21 -8.52 -3.20
C PHE A 54 15.31 -7.29 -3.31
N ARG A 55 14.29 -7.29 -4.16
CA ARG A 55 13.45 -6.11 -4.39
C ARG A 55 12.01 -6.35 -4.03
N PHE A 56 11.42 -7.42 -4.55
CA PHE A 56 10.03 -7.78 -4.29
C PHE A 56 9.66 -7.76 -2.79
N PRO A 57 10.45 -8.34 -1.86
CA PRO A 57 10.10 -8.34 -0.44
C PRO A 57 10.09 -6.93 0.16
N PHE A 58 11.00 -6.05 -0.28
CA PHE A 58 11.08 -4.67 0.20
C PHE A 58 9.94 -3.81 -0.34
N TYR A 59 9.55 -3.99 -1.60
CA TYR A 59 8.37 -3.34 -2.17
C TYR A 59 7.08 -3.80 -1.49
N LEU A 60 6.94 -5.11 -1.29
CA LEU A 60 5.80 -5.70 -0.57
C LEU A 60 5.72 -5.15 0.86
N HIS A 61 6.86 -5.13 1.56
CA HIS A 61 6.96 -4.62 2.92
C HIS A 61 6.67 -3.11 2.99
N THR A 62 7.12 -2.34 2.01
CA THR A 62 6.80 -0.90 1.91
C THR A 62 5.32 -0.68 1.70
N GLY A 63 4.69 -1.44 0.79
CA GLY A 63 3.23 -1.42 0.61
C GLY A 63 2.50 -1.72 1.92
N TRP A 64 2.98 -2.72 2.68
CA TRP A 64 2.43 -3.03 4.00
C TRP A 64 2.61 -1.89 5.00
N MET A 65 3.78 -1.26 5.04
CA MET A 65 4.05 -0.13 5.94
C MET A 65 3.23 1.11 5.58
N VAL A 66 2.89 1.34 4.31
CA VAL A 66 1.93 2.38 3.91
C VAL A 66 0.56 2.10 4.53
N LEU A 67 0.05 0.86 4.41
CA LEU A 67 -1.21 0.47 5.05
C LEU A 67 -1.18 0.70 6.56
N MET A 68 -0.11 0.23 7.22
CA MET A 68 0.08 0.38 8.66
C MET A 68 0.14 1.85 9.08
N ALA A 69 0.83 2.70 8.32
CA ALA A 69 0.92 4.13 8.60
C ALA A 69 -0.45 4.79 8.53
N THR A 70 -1.23 4.47 7.49
CA THR A 70 -2.58 5.00 7.32
C THR A 70 -3.55 4.51 8.41
N ASP A 71 -3.48 3.22 8.77
CA ASP A 71 -4.26 2.67 9.88
C ASP A 71 -3.90 3.31 11.22
N HIS A 72 -2.61 3.44 11.54
CA HIS A 72 -2.16 4.06 12.78
C HIS A 72 -2.48 5.55 12.84
N PHE A 73 -2.51 6.24 11.70
CA PHE A 73 -2.99 7.61 11.61
C PHE A 73 -4.45 7.70 12.06
N ALA A 74 -5.34 6.86 11.51
CA ALA A 74 -6.75 6.82 11.91
C ALA A 74 -6.94 6.41 13.39
N LEU A 75 -6.18 5.43 13.87
CA LEU A 75 -6.21 4.97 15.27
C LEU A 75 -5.74 6.04 16.25
N LEU A 76 -4.75 6.85 15.88
CA LEU A 76 -4.23 7.91 16.74
C LEU A 76 -5.32 8.93 17.09
N PHE A 77 -6.11 9.35 16.09
CA PHE A 77 -7.23 10.25 16.35
C PHE A 77 -8.31 9.61 17.22
N ARG A 78 -8.61 8.32 16.99
CA ARG A 78 -9.53 7.57 17.85
C ARG A 78 -9.05 7.53 19.30
N ALA A 79 -7.75 7.35 19.52
CA ALA A 79 -7.16 7.36 20.85
C ALA A 79 -7.26 8.72 21.56
N PHE A 80 -7.33 9.82 20.80
CA PHE A 80 -7.58 11.16 21.36
C PHE A 80 -9.05 11.45 21.67
N GLY A 81 -9.95 10.48 21.50
CA GLY A 81 -11.37 10.63 21.86
C GLY A 81 -12.14 11.53 20.89
N THR A 82 -11.80 11.50 19.60
CA THR A 82 -12.54 12.21 18.56
C THR A 82 -14.01 11.76 18.49
N SER A 83 -14.89 12.67 18.11
CA SER A 83 -16.31 12.34 17.89
C SER A 83 -16.46 11.35 16.72
N ALA A 84 -17.56 10.58 16.70
CA ALA A 84 -17.82 9.58 15.65
C ALA A 84 -17.80 10.18 14.24
N HIS A 85 -18.38 11.38 14.06
CA HIS A 85 -18.38 12.08 12.77
C HIS A 85 -16.97 12.50 12.33
N MET A 86 -16.15 12.98 13.26
CA MET A 86 -14.76 13.35 12.98
C MET A 86 -13.93 12.10 12.64
N GLN A 87 -14.13 11.01 13.37
CA GLN A 87 -13.46 9.74 13.09
C GLN A 87 -13.83 9.21 11.70
N ALA A 88 -15.11 9.26 11.32
CA ALA A 88 -15.54 8.88 9.98
C ALA A 88 -14.86 9.72 8.88
N ALA A 89 -14.73 11.04 9.09
CA ALA A 89 -14.04 11.91 8.15
C ALA A 89 -12.55 11.55 8.01
N ILE A 90 -11.89 11.21 9.13
CA ILE A 90 -10.49 10.77 9.15
C ILE A 90 -10.32 9.41 8.47
N ASP A 91 -11.25 8.48 8.68
CA ASP A 91 -11.22 7.17 8.02
C ASP A 91 -11.39 7.33 6.50
N ILE A 92 -12.29 8.23 6.05
CA ILE A 92 -12.43 8.57 4.62
C ILE A 92 -11.15 9.20 4.06
N LEU A 93 -10.54 10.14 4.80
CA LEU A 93 -9.29 10.76 4.41
C LEU A 93 -8.17 9.72 4.28
N SER A 94 -8.10 8.76 5.20
CA SER A 94 -7.18 7.63 5.17
C SER A 94 -7.34 6.78 3.90
N LEU A 95 -8.59 6.45 3.51
CA LEU A 95 -8.85 5.74 2.25
C LEU A 95 -8.40 6.54 1.02
N ALA A 96 -8.64 7.85 1.03
CA ALA A 96 -8.21 8.74 -0.05
C ALA A 96 -6.67 8.81 -0.16
N LEU A 97 -5.96 8.85 0.98
CA LEU A 97 -4.50 8.81 1.01
C LEU A 97 -3.95 7.48 0.46
N LEU A 98 -4.56 6.34 0.81
CA LEU A 98 -4.18 5.04 0.24
C LEU A 98 -4.35 5.00 -1.28
N LEU A 99 -5.47 5.51 -1.78
CA LEU A 99 -5.72 5.62 -3.22
C LEU A 99 -4.65 6.50 -3.88
N ALA A 100 -4.36 7.67 -3.30
CA ALA A 100 -3.38 8.60 -3.84
C ALA A 100 -1.98 7.95 -3.94
N VAL A 101 -1.56 7.19 -2.92
CA VAL A 101 -0.29 6.44 -2.96
C VAL A 101 -0.31 5.37 -4.06
N GLY A 102 -1.39 4.58 -4.16
CA GLY A 102 -1.55 3.56 -5.20
C GLY A 102 -1.46 4.15 -6.61
N VAL A 103 -2.16 5.26 -6.86
CA VAL A 103 -2.14 5.98 -8.14
C VAL A 103 -0.76 6.58 -8.41
N ALA A 104 -0.13 7.22 -7.42
CA ALA A 104 1.20 7.79 -7.58
C ALA A 104 2.27 6.74 -7.94
N CYS A 105 2.17 5.53 -7.38
CA CYS A 105 3.04 4.41 -7.74
C CYS A 105 2.81 3.92 -9.18
N LEU A 106 1.59 4.01 -9.72
CA LEU A 106 1.27 3.61 -11.09
C LEU A 106 1.73 4.64 -12.14
N ILE A 107 1.71 5.93 -11.81
CA ILE A 107 1.99 7.00 -12.77
C ILE A 107 3.49 7.24 -12.97
N ARG A 108 4.35 6.84 -12.02
CA ARG A 108 5.78 7.21 -11.98
C ARG A 108 6.63 6.37 -12.98
N PRO A 109 7.07 6.93 -14.13
CA PRO A 109 7.97 6.23 -15.05
C PRO A 109 9.42 6.28 -14.51
N PRO A 110 10.34 5.36 -14.91
CA PRO A 110 10.18 4.21 -15.82
C PRO A 110 9.91 2.87 -15.07
N TYR A 111 9.71 2.92 -13.76
CA TYR A 111 9.59 1.73 -12.91
C TYR A 111 8.13 1.54 -12.51
N ASN A 112 7.38 0.81 -13.35
CA ASN A 112 6.01 0.41 -13.06
C ASN A 112 6.00 -0.65 -11.95
N ASP A 113 6.20 -0.23 -10.70
CA ASP A 113 6.18 -1.09 -9.53
C ASP A 113 4.73 -1.41 -9.16
N PHE A 114 4.23 -2.54 -9.66
CA PHE A 114 2.86 -3.00 -9.43
C PHE A 114 2.60 -3.57 -8.03
N VAL A 115 3.65 -3.86 -7.26
CA VAL A 115 3.54 -4.52 -5.95
C VAL A 115 2.80 -3.65 -4.94
N ILE A 116 3.19 -2.38 -4.80
CA ILE A 116 2.55 -1.45 -3.83
C ILE A 116 1.06 -1.22 -4.20
N PRO A 117 0.70 -0.87 -5.45
CA PRO A 117 -0.71 -0.80 -5.87
C PRO A 117 -1.49 -2.10 -5.61
N SER A 118 -0.87 -3.26 -5.80
CA SER A 118 -1.52 -4.55 -5.52
C SER A 118 -1.84 -4.73 -4.04
N VAL A 119 -0.93 -4.31 -3.14
CA VAL A 119 -1.18 -4.32 -1.69
C VAL A 119 -2.31 -3.35 -1.31
N VAL A 120 -2.38 -2.19 -1.96
CA VAL A 120 -3.49 -1.22 -1.75
C VAL A 120 -4.83 -1.79 -2.23
N ILE A 121 -4.87 -2.43 -3.40
CA ILE A 121 -6.08 -3.13 -3.89
C ILE A 121 -6.51 -4.21 -2.91
N TRP A 122 -5.57 -5.04 -2.45
CA TRP A 122 -5.83 -6.07 -1.45
C TRP A 122 -6.42 -5.49 -0.16
N CYS A 123 -5.92 -4.34 0.29
CA CYS A 123 -6.45 -3.64 1.46
C CYS A 123 -7.91 -3.19 1.25
N PHE A 124 -8.22 -2.55 0.12
CA PHE A 124 -9.59 -2.13 -0.19
C PHE A 124 -10.56 -3.31 -0.25
N LEU A 125 -10.15 -4.44 -0.86
CA LEU A 125 -10.95 -5.66 -0.86
C LEU A 125 -11.14 -6.23 0.56
N GLY A 126 -10.10 -6.19 1.38
CA GLY A 126 -10.17 -6.61 2.79
C GLY A 126 -11.14 -5.75 3.61
N ILE A 127 -11.10 -4.43 3.43
CA ILE A 127 -12.05 -3.50 4.07
C ILE A 127 -13.48 -3.80 3.61
N ALA A 128 -13.70 -3.91 2.31
CA ALA A 128 -15.02 -4.21 1.76
C ALA A 128 -15.58 -5.54 2.28
N SER A 129 -14.76 -6.59 2.29
CA SER A 129 -15.13 -7.91 2.83
C SER A 129 -15.46 -7.85 4.33
N ARG A 130 -14.72 -7.07 5.12
CA ARG A 130 -15.02 -6.90 6.55
C ARG A 130 -16.31 -6.12 6.80
N LEU A 131 -16.64 -5.17 5.94
CA LEU A 131 -17.88 -4.38 6.05
C LEU A 131 -19.10 -5.08 5.43
N GLU A 132 -18.94 -6.25 4.82
CA GLU A 132 -20.06 -7.09 4.40
C GLU A 132 -20.80 -7.69 5.60
N ASN A 133 -20.07 -8.02 6.67
CA ASN A 133 -20.61 -8.48 7.95
C ASN A 133 -20.09 -7.57 9.09
N PRO A 134 -20.58 -6.32 9.18
CA PRO A 134 -20.11 -5.37 10.17
C PRO A 134 -20.55 -5.79 11.57
N SER A 135 -19.75 -5.47 12.59
CA SER A 135 -20.13 -5.75 13.98
C SER A 135 -21.23 -4.80 14.46
N ASP A 136 -22.07 -5.26 15.40
CA ASP A 136 -23.16 -4.47 15.97
C ASP A 136 -22.67 -3.13 16.52
N LYS A 137 -21.50 -3.13 17.18
CA LYS A 137 -20.86 -1.91 17.70
C LYS A 137 -20.54 -0.90 16.59
N MET A 138 -20.09 -1.37 15.43
CA MET A 138 -19.79 -0.49 14.30
C MET A 138 -21.06 0.11 13.72
N LEU A 139 -22.14 -0.68 13.61
CA LEU A 139 -23.44 -0.21 13.17
C LEU A 139 -24.06 0.79 14.16
N GLU A 140 -23.89 0.58 15.46
CA GLU A 140 -24.35 1.50 16.51
C GLU A 140 -23.63 2.86 16.43
N ILE A 141 -22.30 2.85 16.22
CA ILE A 141 -21.48 4.08 16.21
C ILE A 141 -21.65 4.86 14.90
N TYR A 142 -21.62 4.19 13.75
CA TYR A 142 -21.52 4.83 12.44
C TYR A 142 -22.82 4.81 11.64
N GLY A 143 -23.77 3.96 12.02
CA GLY A 143 -25.00 3.73 11.28
C GLY A 143 -24.80 2.84 10.05
N ASN A 144 -25.86 2.13 9.68
CA ASN A 144 -25.86 1.21 8.55
C ASN A 144 -25.52 1.90 7.22
N THR A 145 -26.06 3.10 6.99
CA THR A 145 -25.87 3.84 5.74
C THR A 145 -24.40 4.17 5.46
N LEU A 146 -23.66 4.64 6.48
CA LEU A 146 -22.26 4.99 6.30
C LEU A 146 -21.38 3.75 6.08
N VAL A 147 -21.65 2.68 6.83
CA VAL A 147 -20.94 1.40 6.69
C VAL A 147 -21.10 0.83 5.28
N LEU A 148 -22.32 0.80 4.75
CA LEU A 148 -22.59 0.36 3.39
C LEU A 148 -21.91 1.26 2.34
N ALA A 149 -21.96 2.58 2.53
CA ALA A 149 -21.29 3.52 1.63
C ALA A 149 -19.76 3.31 1.58
N ILE A 150 -19.10 3.09 2.73
CA ILE A 150 -17.66 2.83 2.78
C ILE A 150 -17.33 1.46 2.15
N ARG A 151 -18.16 0.44 2.37
CA ARG A 151 -18.02 -0.88 1.74
C ARG A 151 -18.03 -0.77 0.21
N ASP A 152 -19.07 -0.14 -0.33
CA ASP A 152 -19.27 -0.02 -1.77
C ASP A 152 -18.19 0.87 -2.40
N CYS A 153 -17.81 1.96 -1.71
CA CYS A 153 -16.69 2.80 -2.10
C CYS A 153 -15.38 2.00 -2.16
N SER A 154 -15.10 1.16 -1.17
CA SER A 154 -13.89 0.34 -1.14
C SER A 154 -13.83 -0.64 -2.32
N PHE A 155 -14.94 -1.28 -2.70
CA PHE A 155 -15.00 -2.10 -3.92
C PHE A 155 -14.74 -1.27 -5.18
N ILE A 156 -15.34 -0.09 -5.30
CA ILE A 156 -15.13 0.80 -6.45
C ILE A 156 -13.65 1.23 -6.54
N LEU A 157 -13.04 1.63 -5.42
CA LEU A 157 -11.63 2.04 -5.37
C LEU A 157 -10.69 0.89 -5.76
N ALA A 158 -10.96 -0.33 -5.27
CA ALA A 158 -10.23 -1.52 -5.68
C ALA A 158 -10.36 -1.79 -7.19
N GLY A 159 -11.58 -1.68 -7.73
CA GLY A 159 -11.86 -1.85 -9.15
C GLY A 159 -11.16 -0.80 -10.02
N VAL A 160 -11.23 0.48 -9.65
CA VAL A 160 -10.56 1.58 -10.36
C VAL A 160 -9.05 1.37 -10.38
N LEU A 161 -8.42 1.09 -9.24
CA LEU A 161 -6.98 0.81 -9.18
C LEU A 161 -6.61 -0.45 -9.96
N GLY A 162 -7.42 -1.52 -9.88
CA GLY A 162 -7.21 -2.75 -10.64
C GLY A 162 -7.27 -2.51 -12.15
N CYS A 163 -8.25 -1.74 -12.62
CA CYS A 163 -8.35 -1.32 -14.01
C CYS A 163 -7.13 -0.52 -14.46
N CYS A 164 -6.64 0.42 -13.64
CA CYS A 164 -5.42 1.18 -13.93
C CYS A 164 -4.15 0.31 -13.91
N LEU A 165 -4.10 -0.70 -13.03
CA LEU A 165 -2.96 -1.59 -12.87
C LEU A 165 -2.86 -2.62 -14.02
N SER A 166 -4.00 -3.12 -14.50
CA SER A 166 -4.06 -4.15 -15.54
C SER A 166 -3.25 -3.84 -16.82
N PRO A 167 -3.35 -2.66 -17.48
CA PRO A 167 -2.52 -2.37 -18.65
C PRO A 167 -1.04 -2.28 -18.31
N CYS A 168 -0.66 -1.79 -17.13
CA CYS A 168 0.73 -1.74 -16.69
C CYS A 168 1.34 -3.15 -16.59
N VAL A 169 0.58 -4.09 -16.01
CA VAL A 169 0.99 -5.51 -15.90
C VAL A 169 1.05 -6.16 -17.28
N VAL A 170 0.06 -5.94 -18.14
CA VAL A 170 0.04 -6.51 -19.51
C VAL A 170 1.22 -6.01 -20.33
N VAL A 171 1.50 -4.71 -20.32
CA VAL A 171 2.65 -4.13 -21.04
C VAL A 171 3.97 -4.67 -20.49
N TRP A 172 4.08 -4.82 -19.16
CA TRP A 172 5.26 -5.41 -18.54
C TRP A 172 5.45 -6.88 -18.93
N MET A 173 4.40 -7.71 -18.84
CA MET A 173 4.43 -9.12 -19.26
C MET A 173 4.77 -9.25 -20.75
N ALA A 174 4.18 -8.43 -21.61
CA ALA A 174 4.47 -8.43 -23.04
C ALA A 174 5.94 -8.10 -23.33
N ARG A 175 6.54 -7.16 -22.59
CA ARG A 175 7.98 -6.86 -22.73
C ARG A 175 8.87 -8.04 -22.33
N GLU A 176 8.53 -8.72 -21.24
CA GLU A 176 9.34 -9.84 -20.74
C GLU A 176 9.17 -11.11 -21.58
N CYS A 177 7.97 -11.38 -22.09
CA CYS A 177 7.67 -12.60 -22.86
C CYS A 177 7.89 -12.45 -24.37
N CYS A 178 7.65 -11.28 -24.97
CA CYS A 178 7.67 -11.11 -26.43
C CYS A 178 8.96 -10.51 -26.99
N ILE A 179 9.84 -9.91 -26.16
CA ILE A 179 11.18 -9.51 -26.61
C ILE A 179 12.05 -10.77 -26.63
N ILE A 180 11.97 -11.50 -27.74
CA ILE A 180 12.95 -12.52 -28.13
C ILE A 180 14.33 -11.86 -28.04
N ARG A 181 15.17 -12.36 -27.12
CA ARG A 181 16.57 -11.96 -27.05
C ARG A 181 17.22 -12.40 -28.36
N VAL A 182 17.40 -11.46 -29.29
CA VAL A 182 18.34 -11.64 -30.39
C VAL A 182 19.71 -11.72 -29.72
N VAL A 183 20.16 -12.94 -29.45
CA VAL A 183 21.54 -13.20 -29.06
C VAL A 183 22.35 -12.91 -30.31
N GLU A 184 22.96 -11.73 -30.36
CA GLU A 184 24.04 -11.46 -31.29
C GLU A 184 25.16 -12.47 -30.97
N LEU A 185 25.22 -13.54 -31.76
CA LEU A 185 26.38 -14.43 -31.80
C LEU A 185 27.51 -13.61 -32.45
N GLU A 186 28.31 -12.95 -31.63
CA GLU A 186 29.59 -12.40 -32.06
C GLU A 186 30.48 -13.58 -32.51
N ASN A 187 30.77 -13.61 -33.82
CA ASN A 187 31.75 -14.47 -34.47
C ASN A 187 33.17 -13.89 -34.33
#